data_AF-A0ABD7WVH4-F1
#
_entry.id   AF-A0ABD7WVH4-F1
#
_cell.length_a   1.000
_cell.length_b   1.000
_cell.length_c   1.000
_cell.angle_alpha   90.00
_cell.angle_beta   90.00
_cell.angle_gamma   90.00
#
_symmetry.space_group_name_H-M   'P 1'
#
loop_
_entity.id
_entity.type
_entity.pdbx_description
1 polymer ?
#
loop_
_entity_poly.entity_id
_entity_poly.type
_entity_poly.pdbx_seq_one_letter_code
_entity_poly.pdbx_strand_id
1 'polypeptide(L)'
;MKTFKLVSFQLVDDQEKRQSVSLTNGLIINKEDGENNWILEAVIDKKWYDEFHVLLKNKQKVTVEAKITKETNDPATFMATVASITSIGENRISLLMKGVLKERRLHYAEMLLEDLINQGLSGQDLLQQFKLQLRNRPVKSTSKK
;
A
#
# COMPACT_ATOMS: atom_id res chain seq x y z
N MET A 1 15.00 12.32 -4.11
CA MET A 1 13.58 12.14 -4.47
C MET A 1 13.48 11.53 -5.86
N LYS A 2 12.64 10.52 -6.05
CA LYS A 2 12.34 9.91 -7.37
C LYS A 2 10.85 9.95 -7.66
N THR A 3 10.51 10.27 -8.90
CA THR A 3 9.14 10.47 -9.34
C THR A 3 8.78 9.45 -10.41
N PHE A 4 7.59 8.87 -10.29
CA PHE A 4 7.09 7.84 -11.19
C PHE A 4 5.65 8.12 -11.58
N LYS A 5 5.22 7.56 -12.70
CA LYS A 5 3.81 7.55 -13.10
C LYS A 5 3.02 6.60 -12.20
N LEU A 6 1.96 7.09 -11.58
CA LEU A 6 0.95 6.25 -10.95
C LEU A 6 -0.07 5.86 -12.02
N VAL A 7 -0.18 4.57 -12.32
CA VAL A 7 -1.05 4.07 -13.39
C VAL A 7 -2.45 3.79 -12.88
N SER A 8 -2.54 3.13 -11.73
CA SER A 8 -3.79 2.77 -11.07
C SER A 8 -3.53 2.51 -9.59
N PHE A 9 -4.57 2.61 -8.77
CA PHE A 9 -4.51 2.13 -7.39
C PHE A 9 -5.83 1.52 -6.95
N GLN A 10 -5.77 0.72 -5.90
CA GLN A 10 -6.90 0.06 -5.28
C GLN A 10 -6.85 0.28 -3.77
N LEU A 11 -8.01 0.50 -3.16
CA LEU A 11 -8.18 0.43 -1.71
C LEU A 11 -8.41 -1.02 -1.31
N VAL A 12 -7.75 -1.45 -0.24
CA VAL A 12 -7.92 -2.80 0.33
C VAL A 12 -8.55 -2.66 1.71
N ASP A 13 -9.72 -3.28 1.90
CA ASP A 13 -10.42 -3.31 3.17
C ASP A 13 -9.91 -4.42 4.11
N ASP A 14 -10.45 -4.46 5.33
CA ASP A 14 -10.08 -5.46 6.35
C ASP A 14 -10.49 -6.90 5.96
N GLN A 15 -11.35 -7.06 4.95
CA GLN A 15 -11.77 -8.35 4.40
C GLN A 15 -10.97 -8.73 3.15
N GLU A 16 -9.86 -8.04 2.85
CA GLU A 16 -9.02 -8.23 1.66
C GLU A 16 -9.75 -7.99 0.32
N LYS A 17 -10.88 -7.29 0.35
CA LYS A 17 -11.59 -6.87 -0.86
C LYS A 17 -10.91 -5.63 -1.43
N ARG A 18 -10.78 -5.63 -2.76
CA ARG A 18 -10.13 -4.58 -3.53
C ARG A 18 -11.17 -3.71 -4.22
N GLN A 19 -11.15 -2.43 -3.93
CA GLN A 19 -11.95 -1.42 -4.59
C GLN A 19 -11.05 -0.60 -5.51
N SER A 20 -11.20 -0.81 -6.81
CA SER A 20 -10.36 -0.15 -7.82
C SER A 20 -10.79 1.29 -8.07
N VAL A 21 -9.82 2.21 -8.09
CA VAL A 21 -10.06 3.63 -8.35
C VAL A 21 -9.41 4.01 -9.68
N SER A 22 -10.24 4.25 -10.69
CA SER A 22 -9.78 4.76 -11.98
C SER A 22 -9.32 6.21 -11.84
N LEU A 23 -8.13 6.49 -12.35
CA LEU A 23 -7.53 7.83 -12.37
C LEU A 23 -7.35 8.33 -13.80
N THR A 24 -7.58 9.63 -14.00
CA THR A 24 -7.29 10.32 -15.26
C THR A 24 -5.79 10.53 -15.42
N ASN A 25 -5.12 10.93 -14.33
CA ASN A 25 -3.68 11.11 -14.28
C ASN A 25 -3.18 10.84 -12.86
N GLY A 26 -1.92 10.45 -12.72
CA GLY A 26 -1.38 10.04 -11.43
C GLY A 26 0.13 10.17 -11.35
N LEU A 27 0.58 10.61 -10.19
CA LEU A 27 1.98 10.78 -9.82
C LEU A 27 2.24 10.06 -8.49
N ILE A 28 3.39 9.40 -8.39
CA ILE A 28 3.84 8.80 -7.14
C ILE A 28 5.32 9.09 -6.94
N ILE A 29 5.67 9.55 -5.74
CA ILE A 29 6.99 10.08 -5.41
C ILE A 29 7.57 9.30 -4.23
N ASN A 30 8.77 8.74 -4.43
CA ASN A 30 9.60 8.25 -3.34
C ASN A 30 10.38 9.43 -2.75
N LYS A 31 10.18 9.73 -1.46
CA LYS A 31 10.89 10.82 -0.80
C LYS A 31 12.39 10.53 -0.61
N GLU A 32 12.79 9.26 -0.64
CA GLU A 32 14.17 8.82 -0.39
C GLU A 32 14.74 9.36 0.94
N ASP A 33 13.89 9.42 1.97
CA ASP A 33 14.23 9.93 3.31
C ASP A 33 14.68 8.83 4.29
N GLY A 34 14.83 7.59 3.81
CA GLY A 34 15.22 6.44 4.64
C GLY A 34 14.06 5.80 5.43
N GLU A 35 12.88 6.44 5.46
CA GLU A 35 11.71 5.98 6.22
C GLU A 35 10.64 5.31 5.34
N ASN A 36 10.96 5.03 4.07
CA ASN A 36 10.02 4.50 3.08
C ASN A 36 8.76 5.36 2.94
N ASN A 37 8.88 6.70 3.09
CA ASN A 37 7.78 7.61 2.86
C ASN A 37 7.58 7.89 1.37
N TRP A 38 6.32 7.84 0.96
CA TRP A 38 5.86 8.10 -0.39
C TRP A 38 4.70 9.07 -0.42
N ILE A 39 4.59 9.80 -1.51
CA ILE A 39 3.45 10.68 -1.81
C ILE A 39 2.76 10.12 -3.05
N LEU A 40 1.43 10.01 -2.99
CA LEU A 40 0.60 9.62 -4.12
C LEU A 40 -0.34 10.78 -4.42
N GLU A 41 -0.37 11.22 -5.67
CA GLU A 41 -1.35 12.19 -6.16
C GLU A 41 -2.09 11.60 -7.36
N ALA A 42 -3.42 11.64 -7.32
CA ALA A 42 -4.26 11.10 -8.38
C ALA A 42 -5.40 12.07 -8.71
N VAL A 43 -5.59 12.33 -9.99
CA VAL A 43 -6.79 13.01 -10.48
C VAL A 43 -7.85 11.96 -10.78
N ILE A 44 -8.92 11.95 -10.00
CA ILE A 44 -9.99 10.94 -10.05
C ILE A 44 -11.36 11.60 -10.22
N ASP A 45 -12.36 10.79 -10.52
CA ASP A 45 -13.75 11.24 -10.65
C ASP A 45 -14.31 11.74 -9.31
N LYS A 46 -15.07 12.83 -9.34
CA LYS A 46 -15.66 13.46 -8.14
C LYS A 46 -16.62 12.55 -7.39
N LYS A 47 -17.16 11.48 -8.01
CA LYS A 47 -17.96 10.45 -7.30
C LYS A 47 -17.26 9.83 -6.09
N TRP A 48 -15.92 9.87 -6.06
CA TRP A 48 -15.11 9.37 -4.95
C TRP A 48 -14.96 10.36 -3.79
N TYR A 49 -15.45 11.59 -3.94
CA TYR A 49 -15.22 12.67 -2.97
C TYR A 49 -15.69 12.30 -1.57
N ASP A 50 -16.95 11.85 -1.41
CA ASP A 50 -17.51 11.59 -0.09
C ASP A 50 -16.75 10.50 0.66
N GLU A 51 -16.37 9.43 -0.04
CA GLU A 51 -15.59 8.32 0.51
C GLU A 51 -14.22 8.80 1.02
N PHE A 52 -13.44 9.48 0.18
CA PHE A 52 -12.13 10.00 0.60
C PHE A 52 -12.24 11.14 1.62
N HIS A 53 -13.32 11.92 1.59
CA HIS A 53 -13.54 13.00 2.55
C HIS A 53 -13.76 12.45 3.96
N VAL A 54 -14.48 11.33 4.10
CA VAL A 54 -14.59 10.61 5.38
C VAL A 54 -13.22 10.14 5.85
N LEU A 55 -12.41 9.54 4.97
CA LEU A 55 -11.05 9.09 5.31
C LEU A 55 -10.15 10.25 5.77
N LEU A 56 -10.23 11.40 5.07
CA LEU A 56 -9.50 12.62 5.42
C LEU A 56 -9.93 13.15 6.79
N LYS A 57 -11.24 13.31 7.01
CA LYS A 57 -11.80 13.83 8.27
C LYS A 57 -11.40 12.97 9.47
N ASN A 58 -11.41 11.66 9.30
CA ASN A 58 -11.08 10.69 10.35
C ASN A 58 -9.57 10.45 10.49
N LYS A 59 -8.72 11.02 9.61
CA LYS A 59 -7.29 10.69 9.49
C LYS A 59 -7.05 9.17 9.44
N GLN A 60 -7.98 8.46 8.78
CA GLN A 60 -7.99 7.01 8.77
C GLN A 60 -6.84 6.48 7.92
N LYS A 61 -6.12 5.49 8.46
CA LYS A 61 -5.13 4.74 7.70
C LYS A 61 -5.84 3.70 6.84
N VAL A 62 -5.47 3.63 5.57
CA VAL A 62 -6.00 2.67 4.60
C VAL A 62 -4.86 1.93 3.92
N THR A 63 -5.10 0.69 3.50
CA THR A 63 -4.16 -0.06 2.67
C THR A 63 -4.41 0.30 1.21
N VAL A 64 -3.36 0.70 0.50
CA VAL A 64 -3.42 1.07 -0.93
C VAL A 64 -2.49 0.16 -1.71
N GLU A 65 -2.99 -0.48 -2.75
CA GLU A 65 -2.18 -1.21 -3.73
C GLU A 65 -2.06 -0.38 -5.00
N ALA A 66 -0.86 0.09 -5.33
CA ALA A 66 -0.61 1.01 -6.44
C ALA A 66 0.30 0.40 -7.51
N LYS A 67 -0.10 0.52 -8.78
CA LYS A 67 0.72 0.12 -9.92
C LYS A 67 1.53 1.31 -10.43
N ILE A 68 2.85 1.13 -10.41
CA ILE A 68 3.84 2.17 -10.69
C ILE A 68 4.44 1.92 -12.07
N THR A 69 4.53 2.95 -12.90
CA THR A 69 5.12 2.96 -14.24
C THR A 69 4.32 2.18 -15.31
N LYS A 70 3.91 0.93 -15.06
CA LYS A 70 3.18 0.08 -16.02
C LYS A 70 2.06 -0.72 -15.34
N GLU A 71 0.96 -0.95 -16.05
CA GLU A 71 -0.20 -1.71 -15.55
C GLU A 71 0.09 -3.22 -15.37
N THR A 72 1.10 -3.75 -16.04
CA THR A 72 1.53 -5.15 -15.93
C THR A 72 2.42 -5.40 -14.71
N ASN A 73 2.83 -4.35 -13.99
CA ASN A 73 3.68 -4.51 -12.82
C ASN A 73 2.87 -5.01 -11.62
N ASP A 74 3.52 -5.79 -10.76
CA ASP A 74 2.99 -6.11 -9.45
C ASP A 74 2.75 -4.82 -8.64
N PRO A 75 1.59 -4.68 -7.99
CA PRO A 75 1.30 -3.49 -7.21
C PRO A 75 2.24 -3.39 -6.00
N ALA A 76 2.65 -2.16 -5.69
CA ALA A 76 3.29 -1.82 -4.43
C ALA A 76 2.22 -1.53 -3.39
N THR A 77 2.33 -2.14 -2.21
CA THR A 77 1.36 -1.97 -1.12
C THR A 77 1.82 -0.88 -0.15
N PHE A 78 0.95 0.06 0.16
CA PHE A 78 1.21 1.18 1.08
C PHE A 78 0.23 1.16 2.24
N MET A 79 0.66 1.62 3.41
CA MET A 79 -0.24 2.12 4.44
C MET A 79 -0.33 3.63 4.27
N ALA A 80 -1.49 4.16 3.88
CA ALA A 80 -1.65 5.55 3.49
C ALA A 80 -2.73 6.29 4.28
N THR A 81 -2.63 7.61 4.29
CA THR A 81 -3.65 8.54 4.80
C THR A 81 -3.91 9.61 3.76
N VAL A 82 -5.17 10.05 3.66
CA VAL A 82 -5.53 11.19 2.81
C VAL A 82 -4.97 12.47 3.44
N ALA A 83 -4.19 13.23 2.67
CA ALA A 83 -3.59 14.48 3.10
C ALA A 83 -4.43 15.69 2.67
N SER A 84 -4.98 15.66 1.46
CA SER A 84 -5.88 16.69 0.95
C SER A 84 -6.72 16.19 -0.22
N ILE A 85 -7.86 16.84 -0.43
CA ILE A 85 -8.73 16.65 -1.60
C ILE A 85 -9.03 18.03 -2.17
N THR A 86 -8.73 18.23 -3.45
CA THR A 86 -8.91 19.52 -4.13
C THR A 86 -9.81 19.31 -5.34
N SER A 87 -10.91 20.05 -5.47
CA SER A 87 -11.75 19.97 -6.67
C SER A 87 -11.02 20.53 -7.90
N ILE A 88 -11.18 19.84 -9.04
CA ILE A 88 -10.62 20.25 -10.33
C ILE A 88 -11.77 20.29 -11.34
N GLY A 89 -12.22 21.49 -11.68
CA GLY A 89 -13.42 21.67 -12.50
C GLY A 89 -14.66 21.06 -11.83
N GLU A 90 -15.61 20.62 -12.65
CA GLU A 90 -16.92 20.16 -12.16
C GLU A 90 -16.93 18.69 -11.69
N ASN A 91 -16.22 17.82 -12.41
CA ASN A 91 -16.38 16.36 -12.31
C ASN A 91 -15.14 15.62 -11.80
N ARG A 92 -14.08 16.32 -11.39
CA ARG A 92 -12.82 15.70 -10.94
C ARG A 92 -12.32 16.27 -9.63
N ILE A 93 -11.48 15.49 -8.97
CA ILE A 93 -10.75 15.89 -7.77
C ILE A 93 -9.29 15.46 -7.90
N SER A 94 -8.36 16.26 -7.39
CA SER A 94 -7.01 15.77 -7.03
C SER A 94 -7.06 15.23 -5.61
N LEU A 95 -6.67 13.98 -5.46
CA LEU A 95 -6.51 13.27 -4.22
C LEU A 95 -5.02 13.18 -3.91
N LEU A 96 -4.59 13.79 -2.80
CA LEU A 96 -3.23 13.67 -2.28
C LEU A 96 -3.22 12.73 -1.08
N MET A 97 -2.36 11.73 -1.11
CA MET A 97 -2.14 10.79 -0.02
C MET A 97 -0.67 10.74 0.37
N LYS A 98 -0.43 10.50 1.66
CA LYS A 98 0.89 10.18 2.20
C LYS A 98 0.89 8.73 2.63
N GLY A 99 1.85 7.95 2.15
CA GLY A 99 1.92 6.51 2.41
C GLY A 99 3.30 6.06 2.83
N VAL A 100 3.35 4.98 3.60
CA VAL A 100 4.58 4.24 3.89
C VAL A 100 4.53 2.93 3.13
N LEU A 101 5.56 2.63 2.34
CA LEU A 101 5.66 1.39 1.57
C LEU A 101 5.76 0.20 2.53
N LYS A 102 4.86 -0.77 2.40
CA LYS A 102 4.94 -2.04 3.14
C LYS A 102 5.95 -2.95 2.46
N GLU A 103 6.77 -3.62 3.27
CA GLU A 103 7.64 -4.68 2.77
C GLU A 103 6.83 -5.79 2.07
N ARG A 104 7.29 -6.16 0.87
CA ARG A 104 6.68 -7.21 0.03
C ARG A 104 6.64 -8.53 0.78
N ARG A 105 5.47 -9.18 0.75
CA ARG A 105 5.22 -10.47 1.41
C ARG A 105 6.16 -11.59 0.95
N LEU A 106 6.63 -11.54 -0.30
CA LEU A 106 7.59 -12.52 -0.85
C LEU A 106 8.93 -12.47 -0.12
N HIS A 107 9.47 -11.27 0.12
CA HIS A 107 10.73 -11.14 0.85
C HIS A 107 10.59 -11.63 2.29
N TYR A 108 9.45 -11.35 2.93
CA TYR A 108 9.15 -11.91 4.26
C TYR A 108 9.00 -13.44 4.23
N ALA A 109 8.37 -14.00 3.19
CA ALA A 109 8.24 -15.43 3.02
C ALA A 109 9.62 -16.10 2.85
N GLU A 110 10.51 -15.50 2.07
CA GLU A 110 11.89 -15.99 1.90
C GLU A 110 12.65 -15.96 3.23
N MET A 111 12.64 -14.83 3.94
CA MET A 111 13.30 -14.70 5.25
C MET A 111 12.73 -15.67 6.30
N LEU A 112 11.40 -15.82 6.34
CA LEU A 112 10.74 -16.75 7.25
C LEU A 112 11.11 -18.21 6.94
N LEU A 113 11.15 -18.56 5.66
CA LEU A 113 11.53 -19.91 5.24
C LEU A 113 12.99 -20.21 5.64
N GLU A 114 13.90 -19.26 5.40
CA GLU A 114 15.30 -19.37 5.79
C GLU A 114 15.47 -19.54 7.32
N ASP A 115 14.77 -18.73 8.13
CA ASP A 115 14.78 -18.84 9.59
C ASP A 115 14.30 -20.20 10.09
N LEU A 116 13.19 -20.72 9.53
CA LEU A 116 12.66 -22.02 9.93
C LEU A 116 13.61 -23.17 9.53
N ILE A 117 14.25 -23.10 8.36
CA ILE A 117 15.28 -24.07 7.95
C ILE A 117 16.48 -24.01 8.92
N ASN A 118 16.93 -22.81 9.28
CA ASN A 118 18.05 -22.62 10.23
C ASN A 118 17.72 -23.13 11.65
N GLN A 119 16.44 -23.16 12.03
CA GLN A 119 15.96 -23.80 13.26
C GLN A 119 15.89 -25.34 13.16
N GLY A 120 16.24 -25.91 12.01
CA GLY A 120 16.28 -27.36 11.78
C GLY A 120 14.93 -27.97 11.39
N LEU A 121 13.91 -27.15 11.11
CA LEU A 121 12.61 -27.65 10.65
C LEU A 121 12.73 -28.19 9.23
N SER A 122 12.08 -29.32 8.98
CA SER A 122 12.02 -29.92 7.65
C SER A 122 10.67 -30.64 7.43
N GLY A 123 10.41 -31.06 6.19
CA GLY A 123 9.21 -31.83 5.85
C GLY A 123 7.89 -31.14 6.23
N GLN A 124 6.98 -31.89 6.85
CA GLN A 124 5.65 -31.40 7.23
C GLN A 124 5.69 -30.32 8.31
N ASP A 125 6.63 -30.42 9.25
CA ASP A 125 6.74 -29.47 10.37
C ASP A 125 7.15 -28.08 9.86
N LEU A 126 8.10 -28.02 8.92
CA LEU A 126 8.46 -26.78 8.22
C LEU A 126 7.24 -26.17 7.52
N LEU A 127 6.49 -26.99 6.77
CA LEU A 127 5.33 -26.53 6.02
C LEU A 127 4.22 -25.99 6.93
N GLN A 128 3.98 -26.66 8.06
CA GLN A 128 2.98 -26.25 9.05
C GLN A 128 3.36 -24.93 9.72
N GLN A 129 4.61 -24.82 10.20
CA GLN A 129 5.11 -23.61 10.84
C GLN A 129 5.16 -22.42 9.89
N PHE A 130 5.62 -22.65 8.66
CA PHE A 130 5.64 -21.63 7.61
C PHE A 130 4.24 -21.08 7.33
N LYS A 131 3.24 -21.96 7.13
CA LYS A 131 1.84 -21.53 6.88
C LYS A 131 1.25 -20.76 8.06
N LEU A 132 1.52 -21.19 9.29
CA LEU A 132 1.05 -20.52 10.51
C LEU A 132 1.62 -19.10 10.62
N GLN A 133 2.95 -18.96 10.51
CA GLN A 133 3.62 -17.68 10.71
C GLN A 133 3.41 -16.70 9.53
N LEU A 134 3.33 -17.22 8.30
CA LEU A 134 3.01 -16.40 7.12
C LEU A 134 1.58 -15.81 7.17
N ARG A 135 0.66 -16.46 7.91
CA ARG A 135 -0.71 -16.00 8.12
C ARG A 135 -0.83 -15.04 9.29
N ASN A 136 -0.05 -15.26 10.34
CA ASN A 136 -0.03 -14.44 11.56
C ASN A 136 0.97 -13.29 11.51
N ARG A 137 1.32 -12.77 10.32
CA ARG A 137 2.33 -11.71 10.16
C ARG A 137 2.02 -10.58 11.16
N PRO A 138 2.86 -10.37 12.20
CA PRO A 138 2.66 -9.24 13.07
C PRO A 138 2.89 -8.00 12.23
N VAL A 139 1.90 -7.11 12.20
CA VAL A 139 2.10 -5.74 11.73
C VAL A 139 3.09 -5.13 12.72
N LYS A 140 4.39 -5.25 12.46
CA LYS A 140 5.39 -4.54 13.25
C LYS A 140 5.10 -3.06 13.05
N SER A 141 4.42 -2.44 14.01
CA SER A 141 4.48 -0.99 14.18
C SER A 141 5.94 -0.69 14.50
N THR A 142 6.67 -0.19 13.51
CA THR A 142 7.97 0.43 13.73
C THR A 142 7.75 1.70 14.53
N SER A 143 7.52 1.53 15.83
CA SER A 143 7.79 2.53 16.84
C SER A 143 9.19 2.27 17.39
N LYS A 144 9.97 3.34 17.49
CA LYS A 144 11.33 3.49 18.07
C LYS A 144 12.45 3.37 17.03
N LYS A 145 13.42 4.29 16.97
CA LYS A 145 13.93 5.25 17.96
C LYS A 145 14.09 6.63 17.37
#